data_AF-A0A942M1B6-F1
#
_entry.id   AF-A0A942M1B6-F1
#
_cell.length_a   1.000
_cell.length_b   1.000
_cell.length_c   1.000
_cell.angle_alpha   90.00
_cell.angle_beta   90.00
_cell.angle_gamma   90.00
#
_symmetry.space_group_name_H-M   'P 1'
#
loop_
_entity.id
_entity.type
_entity.pdbx_description
1 polymer ?
#
loop_
_entity_poly.entity_id
_entity_poly.type
_entity_poly.pdbx_seq_one_letter_code
_entity_poly.pdbx_strand_id
1 'polypeptide(L)'
;MNLFILCAMVLNSFIPSAQILSDNQTSTTLEFTLPAYTIDNIIVDGNVYDQIKIPGAVTYLEKGLPELPRLYQSIIISDDGEYSYQILSAVYETLAVNTVLPSKGNLTRDIDPAQVPYEFDVFYEEDRYFPDHNINISEPFILRDFRGLTVHLNPFQFNPALNQLIVCKNMQVRIFRTGPGGLNLKFRDNNAVLVTREFKDLYE
;
A
#
# COMPACT_ATOMS: atom_id res chain seq x y z
N MET A 1 37.08 -33.72 12.92
CA MET A 1 36.94 -32.34 13.44
C MET A 1 36.85 -31.41 12.25
N ASN A 2 35.95 -30.43 12.32
CA ASN A 2 35.57 -29.43 11.31
C ASN A 2 34.45 -29.82 10.35
N LEU A 3 33.23 -29.75 10.89
CA LEU A 3 32.00 -29.51 10.15
C LEU A 3 31.88 -28.00 9.94
N PHE A 4 32.11 -27.51 8.71
CA PHE A 4 31.80 -26.14 8.34
C PHE A 4 30.29 -26.03 8.12
N ILE A 5 29.57 -25.48 9.10
CA ILE A 5 28.18 -25.07 8.93
C ILE A 5 28.22 -23.77 8.12
N LEU A 6 27.87 -23.87 6.83
CA LEU A 6 27.59 -22.72 5.99
C LEU A 6 26.24 -22.15 6.45
N CYS A 7 26.28 -21.20 7.38
CA CYS A 7 25.12 -20.42 7.75
C CYS A 7 24.74 -19.55 6.55
N ALA A 8 23.71 -19.95 5.81
CA ALA A 8 23.09 -19.10 4.81
C ALA A 8 22.47 -17.90 5.54
N MET A 9 23.20 -16.78 5.57
CA MET A 9 22.58 -15.48 5.77
C MET A 9 21.60 -15.30 4.62
N VAL A 10 20.31 -15.53 4.89
CA VAL A 10 19.26 -14.95 4.06
C VAL A 10 19.40 -13.44 4.26
N LEU A 11 20.16 -12.81 3.36
CA LEU A 11 20.09 -11.38 3.16
C LEU A 11 18.62 -11.12 2.86
N ASN A 12 17.92 -10.55 3.84
CA ASN A 12 16.55 -10.13 3.70
C ASN A 12 16.60 -8.93 2.74
N SER A 13 16.71 -9.21 1.45
CA SER A 13 16.64 -8.18 0.42
C SER A 13 15.24 -7.60 0.54
N PHE A 14 15.17 -6.37 1.02
CA PHE A 14 13.94 -5.59 1.00
C PHE A 14 13.58 -5.41 -0.48
N ILE A 15 12.76 -6.32 -1.01
CA ILE A 15 12.28 -6.21 -2.38
C ILE A 15 11.42 -4.95 -2.39
N PRO A 16 11.74 -3.93 -3.20
CA PRO A 16 10.89 -2.76 -3.31
C PRO A 16 9.50 -3.25 -3.73
N SER A 17 8.48 -2.84 -2.99
CA SER A 17 7.10 -3.30 -3.23
C SER A 17 6.58 -2.90 -4.60
N ALA A 18 7.26 -1.98 -5.29
CA ALA A 18 6.96 -1.56 -6.65
C ALA A 18 8.24 -1.33 -7.47
N GLN A 19 8.18 -1.63 -8.77
CA GLN A 19 9.21 -1.30 -9.75
C GLN A 19 8.60 -0.59 -10.97
N ILE A 20 9.36 0.31 -11.60
CA ILE A 20 8.95 0.97 -12.84
C ILE A 20 9.27 0.05 -14.01
N LEU A 21 8.24 -0.38 -14.75
CA LEU A 21 8.40 -1.18 -15.97
C LEU A 21 8.60 -0.31 -17.21
N SER A 22 7.94 0.84 -17.25
CA SER A 22 8.10 1.83 -18.32
C SER A 22 7.72 3.21 -17.81
N ASP A 23 8.39 4.22 -18.36
CA ASP A 23 8.08 5.61 -18.09
C ASP A 23 8.21 6.42 -19.38
N ASN A 24 7.22 7.25 -19.65
CA ASN A 24 7.21 8.17 -20.78
C ASN A 24 6.49 9.47 -20.38
N GLN A 25 6.48 10.46 -21.28
CA GLN A 25 5.98 11.80 -20.97
C GLN A 25 4.53 11.85 -20.45
N THR A 26 3.69 10.86 -20.75
CA THR A 26 2.27 10.89 -20.40
C THR A 26 1.82 9.69 -19.57
N SER A 27 2.66 8.70 -19.34
CA SER A 27 2.31 7.54 -18.53
C SER A 27 3.51 6.82 -17.93
N THR A 28 3.32 6.31 -16.72
CA THR A 28 4.25 5.46 -15.98
C THR A 28 3.57 4.13 -15.69
N THR A 29 4.24 3.01 -15.98
CA THR A 29 3.75 1.67 -15.64
C THR A 29 4.55 1.13 -14.47
N LEU A 30 3.85 0.75 -13.41
CA LEU A 30 4.39 0.16 -12.21
C LEU A 30 4.02 -1.31 -12.13
N GLU A 31 4.94 -2.13 -11.63
CA GLU A 31 4.65 -3.48 -11.16
C GLU A 31 4.81 -3.53 -9.65
N PHE A 32 3.73 -3.84 -8.96
CA PHE A 32 3.77 -4.15 -7.54
C PHE A 32 3.97 -5.64 -7.34
N THR A 33 4.88 -5.99 -6.43
CA THR A 33 5.06 -7.37 -5.96
C THR A 33 4.82 -7.41 -4.46
N LEU A 34 3.94 -8.31 -4.02
CA LEU A 34 3.65 -8.47 -2.61
C LEU A 34 4.92 -8.92 -1.86
N PRO A 35 5.43 -8.12 -0.91
CA PRO A 35 6.52 -8.56 -0.05
C PRO A 35 6.10 -9.72 0.85
N ALA A 36 7.06 -10.32 1.55
CA ALA A 36 6.78 -11.31 2.57
C ALA A 36 5.82 -10.74 3.63
N TYR A 37 4.82 -11.54 4.01
CA TYR A 37 3.84 -11.19 5.04
C TYR A 37 3.59 -12.38 5.96
N THR A 38 3.01 -12.12 7.13
CA THR A 38 2.56 -13.14 8.07
C THR A 38 1.07 -13.01 8.36
N ILE A 39 0.48 -14.12 8.79
CA ILE A 39 -0.87 -14.19 9.37
C ILE A 39 -0.66 -14.74 10.78
N ASP A 40 -0.75 -13.88 11.78
CA ASP A 40 -0.53 -14.23 13.18
C ASP A 40 -1.87 -14.46 13.88
N ASN A 41 -1.99 -15.53 14.65
CA ASN A 41 -3.18 -15.77 15.47
C ASN A 41 -3.12 -14.94 16.77
N ILE A 42 -4.17 -14.18 17.05
CA ILE A 42 -4.32 -13.39 18.26
C ILE A 42 -5.59 -13.84 19.00
N ILE A 43 -5.48 -13.98 20.33
CA ILE A 43 -6.62 -14.35 21.17
C ILE A 43 -7.20 -13.09 21.80
N VAL A 44 -8.47 -12.82 21.56
CA VAL A 44 -9.23 -11.71 22.18
C VAL A 44 -10.51 -12.30 22.76
N ASP A 45 -10.72 -12.10 24.07
CA ASP A 45 -11.89 -12.59 24.81
C ASP A 45 -12.17 -14.10 24.61
N GLY A 46 -11.12 -14.89 24.44
CA GLY A 46 -11.19 -16.35 24.25
C GLY A 46 -11.45 -16.80 22.81
N ASN A 47 -11.67 -15.87 21.87
CA ASN A 47 -11.80 -16.16 20.45
C ASN A 47 -10.47 -15.94 19.70
N VAL A 48 -10.25 -16.71 18.63
CA VAL A 48 -9.05 -16.60 17.79
C VAL A 48 -9.35 -15.72 16.58
N TYR A 49 -8.50 -14.72 16.37
CA TYR A 49 -8.55 -13.80 15.24
C TYR A 49 -7.22 -13.79 14.50
N ASP A 50 -7.27 -13.40 13.23
CA ASP A 50 -6.07 -13.28 12.39
C ASP A 50 -5.59 -11.83 12.31
N GLN A 51 -4.28 -11.64 12.43
CA GLN A 51 -3.61 -10.36 12.21
C GLN A 51 -2.66 -10.47 11.02
N ILE A 52 -2.88 -9.64 10.00
CA ILE A 52 -2.10 -9.66 8.77
C ILE A 52 -0.99 -8.62 8.88
N LYS A 53 0.27 -9.01 8.65
CA LYS A 53 1.42 -8.10 8.77
C LYS A 53 2.33 -8.17 7.57
N ILE A 54 2.66 -7.00 7.04
CA ILE A 54 3.83 -6.80 6.18
C ILE A 54 4.85 -5.99 7.00
N PRO A 55 6.09 -6.46 7.18
CA PRO A 55 7.12 -5.70 7.88
C PRO A 55 7.31 -4.30 7.27
N GLY A 56 7.13 -3.26 8.08
CA GLY A 56 7.30 -1.85 7.66
C GLY A 56 6.12 -1.25 6.89
N ALA A 57 5.06 -2.01 6.60
CA ALA A 57 3.85 -1.48 6.02
C ALA A 57 2.99 -0.77 7.07
N VAL A 58 2.22 0.21 6.61
CA VAL A 58 1.16 0.85 7.40
C VAL A 58 -0.18 0.19 7.12
N THR A 59 -1.11 0.27 8.06
CA THR A 59 -2.46 -0.34 7.98
C THR A 59 -3.54 0.73 7.78
N TYR A 60 -4.75 0.28 7.43
CA TYR A 60 -5.95 1.12 7.51
C TYR A 60 -6.21 1.56 8.96
N LEU A 61 -6.35 2.88 9.18
CA LEU A 61 -6.67 3.46 10.49
C LEU A 61 -8.16 3.76 10.64
N GLU A 62 -9.02 3.00 9.95
CA GLU A 62 -10.47 3.10 10.05
C GLU A 62 -10.93 2.22 11.21
N LYS A 63 -11.24 2.86 12.34
CA LYS A 63 -11.64 2.18 13.57
C LYS A 63 -12.79 1.21 13.29
N GLY A 64 -12.67 -0.03 13.75
CA GLY A 64 -13.73 -1.03 13.66
C GLY A 64 -13.74 -1.85 12.37
N LEU A 65 -13.05 -1.40 11.32
CA LEU A 65 -12.90 -2.15 10.06
C LEU A 65 -11.64 -3.03 10.07
N PRO A 66 -11.54 -4.06 9.22
CA PRO A 66 -10.40 -4.97 9.20
C PRO A 66 -9.03 -4.25 9.10
N GLU A 67 -8.12 -4.60 9.99
CA GLU A 67 -6.76 -4.07 10.00
C GLU A 67 -5.92 -4.76 8.91
N LEU A 68 -5.84 -4.14 7.74
CA LEU A 68 -5.14 -4.67 6.58
C LEU A 68 -3.94 -3.78 6.19
N PRO A 69 -2.74 -4.36 5.94
CA PRO A 69 -1.58 -3.62 5.45
C PRO A 69 -1.79 -3.04 4.05
N ARG A 70 -1.10 -1.93 3.77
CA ARG A 70 -1.13 -1.20 2.49
C ARG A 70 0.28 -0.90 1.99
N LEU A 71 0.42 -0.82 0.68
CA LEU A 71 1.65 -0.48 -0.03
C LEU A 71 1.47 0.85 -0.74
N TYR A 72 2.52 1.66 -0.77
CA TYR A 72 2.51 3.00 -1.33
C TYR A 72 3.71 3.17 -2.25
N GLN A 73 3.48 3.73 -3.44
CA GLN A 73 4.54 4.12 -4.34
C GLN A 73 4.26 5.53 -4.85
N SER A 74 5.11 6.48 -4.50
CA SER A 74 5.08 7.82 -5.08
C SER A 74 5.77 7.81 -6.45
N ILE A 75 5.18 8.53 -7.39
CA ILE A 75 5.74 8.76 -8.73
C ILE A 75 5.78 10.25 -9.05
N ILE A 76 6.76 10.65 -9.85
CA ILE A 76 6.81 11.98 -10.45
C ILE A 76 5.83 12.00 -11.63
N ILE A 77 5.10 13.10 -11.76
CA ILE A 77 4.16 13.34 -12.86
C ILE A 77 4.46 14.69 -13.53
N SER A 78 3.85 14.95 -14.68
CA SER A 78 4.02 16.25 -15.35
C SER A 78 3.42 17.38 -14.51
N ASP A 79 4.01 18.56 -14.67
CA ASP A 79 3.63 19.79 -13.97
C ASP A 79 2.16 20.18 -14.15
N ASP A 80 1.62 19.82 -15.31
CA ASP A 80 0.21 19.90 -15.64
C ASP A 80 -0.34 18.52 -15.98
N GLY A 81 -1.62 18.30 -15.70
CA GLY A 81 -2.33 17.10 -16.13
C GLY A 81 -3.17 16.47 -15.04
N GLU A 82 -4.33 15.98 -15.47
CA GLU A 82 -5.15 15.05 -14.70
C GLU A 82 -4.69 13.63 -14.97
N TYR A 83 -4.78 12.78 -13.96
CA TYR A 83 -4.26 11.42 -14.01
C TYR A 83 -5.33 10.42 -13.62
N SER A 84 -5.30 9.28 -14.29
CA SER A 84 -6.07 8.09 -13.94
C SER A 84 -5.17 6.87 -14.01
N TYR A 85 -5.70 5.71 -13.67
CA TYR A 85 -4.98 4.46 -13.71
C TYR A 85 -5.75 3.38 -14.46
N GLN A 86 -5.00 2.39 -14.97
CA GLN A 86 -5.52 1.19 -15.59
C GLN A 86 -4.74 -0.01 -15.06
N ILE A 87 -5.45 -1.01 -14.51
CA ILE A 87 -4.85 -2.30 -14.16
C ILE A 87 -4.62 -3.06 -15.48
N LEU A 88 -3.36 -3.39 -15.76
CA LEU A 88 -2.96 -4.16 -16.95
C LEU A 88 -3.01 -5.66 -16.68
N SER A 89 -2.59 -6.08 -15.49
CA SER A 89 -2.64 -7.46 -15.04
C SER A 89 -2.64 -7.51 -13.51
N ALA A 90 -3.19 -8.58 -12.96
CA ALA A 90 -3.14 -8.87 -11.53
C ALA A 90 -3.20 -10.37 -11.28
N VAL A 91 -2.48 -10.83 -10.26
CA VAL A 91 -2.45 -12.22 -9.80
C VAL A 91 -2.98 -12.26 -8.37
N TYR A 92 -4.03 -13.04 -8.16
CA TYR A 92 -4.66 -13.21 -6.85
C TYR A 92 -4.60 -14.65 -6.38
N GLU A 93 -4.57 -14.83 -5.07
CA GLU A 93 -4.95 -16.07 -4.39
C GLU A 93 -6.06 -15.78 -3.37
N THR A 94 -6.83 -16.81 -3.03
CA THR A 94 -7.83 -16.75 -1.97
C THR A 94 -7.46 -17.71 -0.87
N LEU A 95 -7.41 -17.23 0.37
CA LEU A 95 -7.09 -18.00 1.56
C LEU A 95 -8.33 -18.07 2.46
N ALA A 96 -8.55 -19.23 3.08
CA ALA A 96 -9.44 -19.33 4.23
C ALA A 96 -8.65 -18.87 5.48
N VAL A 97 -9.26 -17.98 6.26
CA VAL A 97 -8.64 -17.33 7.43
C VAL A 97 -9.62 -17.35 8.60
N ASN A 98 -9.16 -17.09 9.82
CA ASN A 98 -10.09 -16.67 10.87
C ASN A 98 -10.54 -15.24 10.59
N THR A 99 -11.49 -14.76 11.38
CA THR A 99 -11.90 -13.36 11.33
C THR A 99 -10.70 -12.43 11.55
N VAL A 100 -10.46 -11.51 10.62
CA VAL A 100 -9.34 -10.55 10.73
C VAL A 100 -9.64 -9.54 11.83
N LEU A 101 -8.63 -9.20 12.65
CA LEU A 101 -8.79 -8.19 13.70
C LEU A 101 -9.20 -6.82 13.15
N PRO A 102 -10.08 -6.07 13.84
CA PRO A 102 -10.41 -4.72 13.45
C PRO A 102 -9.31 -3.75 13.88
N SER A 103 -9.18 -2.65 13.13
CA SER A 103 -8.28 -1.56 13.46
C SER A 103 -8.80 -0.82 14.68
N LYS A 104 -7.89 -0.46 15.59
CA LYS A 104 -8.20 0.43 16.73
C LYS A 104 -8.36 1.89 16.31
N GLY A 105 -8.14 2.18 15.03
CA GLY A 105 -8.17 3.52 14.47
C GLY A 105 -6.95 4.36 14.86
N ASN A 106 -7.09 5.67 14.76
CA ASN A 106 -6.03 6.60 15.11
C ASN A 106 -5.95 6.79 16.63
N LEU A 107 -4.81 6.45 17.24
CA LEU A 107 -4.54 6.63 18.66
C LEU A 107 -3.54 7.78 18.87
N THR A 108 -3.82 8.63 19.86
CA THR A 108 -2.89 9.69 20.26
C THR A 108 -1.74 9.11 21.10
N ARG A 109 -0.60 9.82 21.16
CA ARG A 109 0.64 9.32 21.79
C ARG A 109 0.54 9.12 23.31
N ASP A 110 -0.48 9.67 23.95
CA ASP A 110 -0.78 9.54 25.38
C ASP A 110 -1.62 8.29 25.71
N ILE A 111 -2.13 7.58 24.70
CA ILE A 111 -2.92 6.36 24.86
C ILE A 111 -2.01 5.15 24.70
N ASP A 112 -2.02 4.23 25.68
CA ASP A 112 -1.41 2.91 25.54
C ASP A 112 -2.28 2.01 24.63
N PRO A 113 -1.80 1.61 23.44
CA PRO A 113 -2.56 0.77 22.51
C PRO A 113 -2.95 -0.58 23.09
N ALA A 114 -2.23 -1.09 24.10
CA ALA A 114 -2.55 -2.37 24.75
C ALA A 114 -3.83 -2.29 25.60
N GLN A 115 -4.19 -1.10 26.08
CA GLN A 115 -5.38 -0.88 26.92
C GLN A 115 -6.64 -0.55 26.11
N VAL A 116 -6.51 -0.29 24.81
CA VAL A 116 -7.64 0.02 23.93
C VAL A 116 -8.28 -1.30 23.48
N PRO A 117 -9.57 -1.55 23.77
CA PRO A 117 -10.25 -2.75 23.30
C PRO A 117 -10.44 -2.72 21.79
N TYR A 118 -10.62 -3.90 21.20
CA TYR A 118 -11.07 -4.02 19.82
C TYR A 118 -12.57 -3.77 19.76
N GLU A 119 -12.99 -2.91 18.84
CA GLU A 119 -14.40 -2.68 18.50
C GLU A 119 -14.63 -3.22 17.09
N PHE A 120 -15.76 -3.88 16.85
CA PHE A 120 -16.10 -4.46 15.54
C PHE A 120 -17.22 -3.63 14.93
N ASP A 121 -16.99 -3.15 13.71
CA ASP A 121 -18.00 -2.44 12.92
C ASP A 121 -19.08 -3.40 12.38
N VAL A 122 -20.24 -2.86 11.98
CA VAL A 122 -21.32 -3.63 11.33
C VAL A 122 -20.85 -4.36 10.07
N PHE A 123 -19.76 -3.90 9.44
CA PHE A 123 -19.07 -4.61 8.35
C PHE A 123 -18.86 -6.11 8.63
N TYR A 124 -18.57 -6.49 9.88
CA TYR A 124 -18.35 -7.90 10.25
C TYR A 124 -19.59 -8.79 10.16
N GLU A 125 -20.76 -8.19 9.95
CA GLU A 125 -22.05 -8.87 9.74
C GLU A 125 -22.45 -8.88 8.25
N GLU A 126 -21.65 -8.28 7.36
CA GLU A 126 -21.94 -8.12 5.93
C GLU A 126 -21.20 -9.14 5.05
N ASP A 127 -21.84 -9.60 3.97
CA ASP A 127 -21.20 -10.40 2.91
C ASP A 127 -20.62 -9.49 1.82
N ARG A 128 -19.50 -8.84 2.15
CA ARG A 128 -18.76 -7.97 1.22
C ARG A 128 -17.28 -7.95 1.55
N TYR A 129 -16.47 -7.50 0.60
CA TYR A 129 -15.02 -7.36 0.79
C TYR A 129 -14.64 -5.96 1.29
N PHE A 130 -13.67 -5.88 2.20
CA PHE A 130 -13.00 -4.64 2.57
C PHE A 130 -11.49 -4.73 2.34
N PRO A 131 -10.85 -3.67 1.82
CA PRO A 131 -11.50 -2.52 1.17
C PRO A 131 -12.20 -2.95 -0.14
N ASP A 132 -13.21 -2.19 -0.58
CA ASP A 132 -13.91 -2.48 -1.85
C ASP A 132 -12.96 -2.36 -3.06
N HIS A 133 -11.98 -1.44 -2.97
CA HIS A 133 -11.00 -1.17 -4.02
C HIS A 133 -9.60 -1.61 -3.59
N ASN A 134 -8.96 -2.41 -4.43
CA ASN A 134 -7.60 -2.90 -4.26
C ASN A 134 -6.54 -1.85 -4.61
N ILE A 135 -6.86 -0.82 -5.40
CA ILE A 135 -5.91 0.23 -5.77
C ILE A 135 -6.62 1.58 -5.86
N ASN A 136 -5.92 2.63 -5.47
CA ASN A 136 -6.32 4.01 -5.68
C ASN A 136 -5.10 4.92 -5.88
N ILE A 137 -5.31 6.12 -6.40
CA ILE A 137 -4.26 7.14 -6.52
C ILE A 137 -4.64 8.37 -5.68
N SER A 138 -3.64 9.03 -5.08
CA SER A 138 -3.84 10.25 -4.32
C SER A 138 -4.12 11.44 -5.21
N GLU A 139 -4.59 12.53 -4.61
CA GLU A 139 -4.44 13.84 -5.24
C GLU A 139 -2.95 14.15 -5.47
N PRO A 140 -2.60 14.86 -6.56
CA PRO A 140 -1.24 15.30 -6.80
C PRO A 140 -0.72 16.25 -5.72
N PHE A 141 0.57 16.14 -5.39
CA PHE A 141 1.29 17.04 -4.48
C PHE A 141 2.51 17.63 -5.18
N ILE A 142 3.07 18.70 -4.60
CA ILE A 142 4.32 19.32 -5.07
C ILE A 142 5.39 19.10 -4.02
N LEU A 143 6.47 18.41 -4.41
CA LEU A 143 7.68 18.28 -3.61
C LEU A 143 8.80 19.09 -4.26
N ARG A 144 8.89 20.36 -3.87
CA ARG A 144 9.84 21.36 -4.38
C ARG A 144 9.92 21.40 -5.90
N ASP A 145 10.81 20.65 -6.53
CA ASP A 145 11.09 20.69 -7.98
C ASP A 145 10.17 19.81 -8.82
N PHE A 146 9.42 18.90 -8.21
CA PHE A 146 8.54 17.98 -8.91
C PHE A 146 7.10 18.02 -8.38
N ARG A 147 6.17 17.77 -9.30
CA ARG A 147 4.81 17.36 -8.97
C ARG A 147 4.78 15.84 -8.93
N GLY A 148 4.13 15.26 -7.94
CA GLY A 148 4.02 13.82 -7.77
C GLY A 148 2.61 13.40 -7.38
N LEU A 149 2.33 12.11 -7.44
CA LEU A 149 1.17 11.49 -6.84
C LEU A 149 1.58 10.16 -6.22
N THR A 150 0.77 9.65 -5.30
CA THR A 150 1.01 8.35 -4.66
C THR A 150 0.02 7.33 -5.21
N VAL A 151 0.52 6.16 -5.58
CA VAL A 151 -0.28 4.97 -5.89
C VAL A 151 -0.38 4.14 -4.63
N HIS A 152 -1.60 3.81 -4.24
CA HIS A 152 -1.93 3.08 -3.02
C HIS A 152 -2.45 1.71 -3.45
N LEU A 153 -1.72 0.65 -3.11
CA LEU A 153 -2.15 -0.73 -3.32
C LEU A 153 -2.57 -1.33 -1.99
N ASN A 154 -3.77 -1.91 -1.97
CA ASN A 154 -4.30 -2.73 -0.89
C ASN A 154 -4.17 -4.19 -1.33
N PRO A 155 -3.08 -4.88 -0.96
CA PRO A 155 -2.83 -6.25 -1.42
C PRO A 155 -3.77 -7.27 -0.77
N PHE A 156 -4.53 -6.89 0.25
CA PHE A 156 -5.43 -7.77 0.97
C PHE A 156 -6.85 -7.23 0.92
N GLN A 157 -7.82 -8.10 0.67
CA GLN A 157 -9.24 -7.82 0.82
C GLN A 157 -9.89 -8.94 1.62
N PHE A 158 -10.62 -8.60 2.68
CA PHE A 158 -11.23 -9.56 3.59
C PHE A 158 -12.76 -9.53 3.49
N ASN A 159 -13.39 -10.70 3.49
CA ASN A 159 -14.84 -10.87 3.61
C ASN A 159 -15.16 -11.67 4.90
N PRO A 160 -15.90 -11.09 5.86
CA PRO A 160 -16.20 -11.72 7.14
C PRO A 160 -17.26 -12.82 7.05
N ALA A 161 -18.28 -12.68 6.21
CA ALA A 161 -19.31 -13.71 6.02
C ALA A 161 -18.74 -15.02 5.46
N LEU A 162 -17.73 -14.92 4.60
CA LEU A 162 -17.06 -16.06 3.98
C LEU A 162 -15.81 -16.53 4.72
N ASN A 163 -15.28 -15.73 5.66
CA ASN A 163 -13.96 -15.91 6.27
C ASN A 163 -12.86 -16.12 5.22
N GLN A 164 -12.86 -15.24 4.22
CA GLN A 164 -11.96 -15.30 3.07
C GLN A 164 -11.09 -14.06 2.97
N LEU A 165 -9.80 -14.29 2.71
CA LEU A 165 -8.82 -13.25 2.40
C LEU A 165 -8.37 -13.42 0.94
N ILE A 166 -8.70 -12.45 0.09
CA ILE A 166 -8.12 -12.32 -1.24
C ILE A 166 -6.77 -11.61 -1.09
N VAL A 167 -5.73 -12.20 -1.66
CA VAL A 167 -4.36 -11.69 -1.61
C VAL A 167 -3.87 -11.43 -3.02
N CYS A 168 -3.57 -10.17 -3.33
CA CYS A 168 -2.92 -9.76 -4.57
C CYS A 168 -1.41 -9.99 -4.48
N LYS A 169 -0.89 -10.96 -5.23
CA LYS A 169 0.55 -11.30 -5.26
C LYS A 169 1.35 -10.36 -6.15
N ASN A 170 0.77 -9.97 -7.27
CA ASN A 170 1.40 -9.12 -8.26
C ASN A 170 0.33 -8.30 -8.97
N MET A 171 0.63 -7.04 -9.27
CA MET A 171 -0.23 -6.17 -10.05
C MET A 171 0.58 -5.24 -10.93
N GLN A 172 0.28 -5.20 -12.22
CA GLN A 172 0.78 -4.18 -13.13
C GLN A 172 -0.27 -3.10 -13.33
N VAL A 173 0.09 -1.86 -13.03
CA VAL A 173 -0.78 -0.70 -13.17
C VAL A 173 -0.12 0.35 -14.03
N ARG A 174 -0.87 0.88 -14.99
CA ARG A 174 -0.48 2.05 -15.77
C ARG A 174 -1.13 3.28 -15.19
N ILE A 175 -0.34 4.25 -14.78
CA ILE A 175 -0.79 5.60 -14.46
C ILE A 175 -0.64 6.46 -15.71
N PHE A 176 -1.70 7.13 -16.15
CA PHE A 176 -1.68 7.89 -17.40
C PHE A 176 -2.45 9.20 -17.29
N ARG A 177 -1.97 10.19 -18.05
CA ARG A 177 -2.59 11.50 -18.13
C ARG A 177 -3.88 11.43 -18.96
N THR A 178 -4.98 11.91 -18.41
CA THR A 178 -6.31 11.96 -19.07
C THR A 178 -6.56 13.27 -19.80
N GLY A 179 -5.92 14.35 -19.38
CA GLY A 179 -6.09 15.68 -19.97
C GLY A 179 -5.13 16.72 -19.39
N PRO A 180 -5.13 17.97 -19.91
CA PRO A 180 -4.45 19.10 -19.28
C PRO A 180 -5.19 19.61 -18.04
N GLY A 181 -4.51 20.38 -17.19
CA GLY A 181 -5.10 20.94 -15.96
C GLY A 181 -5.00 19.99 -14.77
N GLY A 182 -5.97 20.03 -13.86
CA GLY A 182 -5.97 19.27 -12.61
C GLY A 182 -5.52 20.05 -11.37
N LEU A 183 -5.44 19.36 -10.24
CA LEU A 183 -5.09 19.94 -8.93
C LEU A 183 -3.59 20.12 -8.75
N ASN A 184 -3.19 21.13 -7.97
CA ASN A 184 -1.79 21.39 -7.60
C ASN A 184 -0.84 21.46 -8.82
N LEU A 185 -1.22 22.28 -9.82
CA LEU A 185 -0.38 22.56 -10.98
C LEU A 185 0.92 23.23 -10.55
N LYS A 186 2.02 22.84 -11.21
CA LYS A 186 3.33 23.43 -10.97
C LYS A 186 3.69 24.38 -12.10
N PHE A 187 3.76 25.68 -11.81
CA PHE A 187 4.25 26.66 -12.78
C PHE A 187 5.77 26.81 -12.62
N ARG A 188 6.49 26.85 -13.75
CA ARG A 188 7.94 27.05 -13.78
C ARG A 188 8.27 28.34 -14.52
N ASP A 189 9.22 29.10 -13.98
CA ASP A 189 9.73 30.30 -14.64
C ASP A 189 10.62 29.97 -15.85
N ASN A 190 11.22 28.78 -15.86
CA ASN A 190 12.07 28.26 -16.93
C ASN A 190 11.55 26.92 -17.43
N ASN A 191 11.66 26.68 -18.74
CA ASN A 191 11.27 25.41 -19.37
C ASN A 191 12.13 24.21 -18.96
N ALA A 192 13.31 24.45 -18.35
CA ALA A 192 14.18 23.38 -17.87
C ALA A 192 13.84 22.99 -16.42
N VAL A 193 13.79 21.68 -16.16
CA VAL A 193 13.72 21.14 -14.80
C VAL A 193 15.08 21.32 -14.13
N LEU A 194 15.22 22.36 -13.32
CA LEU A 194 16.37 22.53 -12.44
C LEU A 194 16.11 21.77 -11.14
N VAL A 195 16.91 20.76 -10.87
CA VAL A 195 16.86 20.01 -9.60
C VAL A 195 17.73 20.73 -8.58
N THR A 196 17.13 21.12 -7.47
CA THR A 196 17.84 21.70 -6.34
C THR A 196 18.74 20.62 -5.73
N ARG A 197 20.03 20.92 -5.56
CA ARG A 197 21.04 19.93 -5.15
C ARG A 197 20.68 19.23 -3.84
N GLU A 198 20.14 19.95 -2.87
CA GLU A 198 19.75 19.41 -1.56
C GLU A 198 18.57 18.43 -1.63
N PHE A 199 17.85 18.38 -2.76
CA PHE A 199 16.67 17.53 -2.95
C PHE A 199 16.91 16.37 -3.93
N LYS A 200 18.07 16.31 -4.60
CA LYS A 200 18.36 15.30 -5.62
C LYS A 200 18.19 13.88 -5.08
N ASP A 201 18.75 13.60 -3.92
CA ASP A 201 18.71 12.28 -3.28
C ASP A 201 17.30 11.93 -2.75
N LEU A 202 16.38 12.90 -2.63
CA LEU A 202 14.98 12.63 -2.28
C LEU A 202 14.16 12.19 -3.50
N TYR A 203 14.69 12.33 -4.70
CA TYR A 203 14.03 11.97 -5.95
C TYR A 203 14.57 10.69 -6.59
N GLU A 204 15.72 10.19 -6.12
CA GLU A 204 16.39 8.94 -6.55
C GLU A 204 16.03 7.76 -5.65
#